data_AF-A0A6I5C4Q7-F1
#
_entry.id   AF-A0A6I5C4Q7-F1
#
_cell.length_a   1.000
_cell.length_b   1.000
_cell.length_c   1.000
_cell.angle_alpha   90.00
_cell.angle_beta   90.00
_cell.angle_gamma   90.00
#
_symmetry.space_group_name_H-M   'P 1'
#
loop_
_entity.id
_entity.type
_entity.pdbx_description
1 polymer ?
#
loop_
_entity_poly.entity_id
_entity_poly.type
_entity_poly.pdbx_seq_one_letter_code
_entity_poly.pdbx_strand_id
1 'polypeptide(L)'
;EAPARGVTARLRQVQPLVELRVPFEVTRDAVDDVERGAQDSDWQPVKDAARAMAFAEDRAVFEGYAAAGIDGLRRRTSNPVVSLPAEPRDYPDAVSHALTTLRLAGVAGPYALVLGADPYTAVNETSDHGYPIAAHLSRLLDGPPIWAPALDGGFLVSTRGGDFELRLGQDLAIGYTAHDAQVIELYFRQTLTFLVHTDEAVVALAS
;
A
#
# COMPACT_ATOMS: atom_id res chain seq x y z
N GLU A 1 -14.98 15.53 32.60
CA GLU A 1 -15.33 15.08 33.96
C GLU A 1 -16.50 14.10 33.90
N ALA A 2 -16.67 13.25 34.90
CA ALA A 2 -17.84 12.36 34.95
C ALA A 2 -19.12 13.18 35.18
N PRO A 3 -20.27 12.77 34.62
CA PRO A 3 -21.48 13.61 34.60
C PRO A 3 -22.10 13.83 35.98
N ALA A 4 -21.70 13.08 37.00
CA ALA A 4 -22.18 13.25 38.37
C ALA A 4 -21.17 12.71 39.40
N ARG A 5 -21.32 13.16 40.65
CA ARG A 5 -20.56 12.67 41.80
C ARG A 5 -20.82 11.17 42.00
N GLY A 6 -19.75 10.40 42.18
CA GLY A 6 -19.81 8.94 42.33
C GLY A 6 -19.85 8.15 41.02
N VAL A 7 -19.86 8.82 39.86
CA VAL A 7 -19.81 8.17 38.54
C VAL A 7 -18.38 8.12 38.02
N THR A 8 -17.98 6.98 37.48
CA THR A 8 -16.75 6.85 36.67
C THR A 8 -17.13 6.80 35.20
N ALA A 9 -16.56 7.68 34.38
CA ALA A 9 -16.77 7.71 32.94
C ALA A 9 -15.46 7.41 32.20
N ARG A 10 -15.55 6.63 31.11
CA ARG A 10 -14.43 6.35 30.21
C ARG A 10 -14.93 6.39 28.77
N LEU A 11 -14.16 7.01 27.88
CA LEU A 11 -14.38 6.89 26.44
C LEU A 11 -13.70 5.61 25.94
N ARG A 12 -14.31 4.98 24.94
CA ARG A 12 -13.65 3.93 24.15
C ARG A 12 -12.95 4.61 22.99
N GLN A 13 -11.69 4.24 22.78
CA GLN A 13 -11.00 4.62 21.55
C GLN A 13 -11.53 3.77 20.41
N VAL A 14 -11.79 4.40 19.27
CA VAL A 14 -12.27 3.77 18.06
C VAL A 14 -11.46 4.30 16.89
N GLN A 15 -11.21 3.45 15.92
CA GLN A 15 -10.64 3.85 14.65
C GLN A 15 -11.78 4.02 13.64
N PRO A 16 -12.10 5.24 13.19
CA PRO A 16 -13.15 5.46 12.21
C PRO A 16 -12.72 4.92 10.84
N LEU A 17 -13.69 4.41 10.06
CA LEU A 17 -13.45 4.11 8.66
C LEU A 17 -13.52 5.41 7.85
N VAL A 18 -12.66 5.53 6.86
CA VAL A 18 -12.67 6.61 5.87
C VAL A 18 -13.32 6.12 4.58
N GLU A 19 -14.19 6.94 4.00
CA GLU A 19 -14.71 6.73 2.65
C GLU A 19 -13.82 7.45 1.63
N LEU A 20 -13.33 6.70 0.64
CA LEU A 20 -12.58 7.23 -0.48
C LEU A 20 -13.45 7.13 -1.73
N ARG A 21 -13.50 8.21 -2.52
CA ARG A 21 -14.25 8.27 -3.77
C ARG A 21 -13.41 8.92 -4.86
N VAL A 22 -13.30 8.26 -6.01
CA VAL A 22 -12.61 8.78 -7.20
C VAL A 22 -13.61 8.84 -8.35
N PRO A 23 -14.08 10.03 -8.76
CA PRO A 23 -14.98 10.18 -9.90
C PRO A 23 -14.23 9.98 -11.21
N PHE A 24 -14.94 9.49 -12.23
CA PHE A 24 -14.44 9.40 -13.60
C PHE A 24 -15.60 9.40 -14.61
N GLU A 25 -15.30 9.79 -15.84
CA GLU A 25 -16.27 9.89 -16.93
C GLU A 25 -15.90 8.94 -18.06
N VAL A 26 -16.90 8.28 -18.64
CA VAL A 26 -16.75 7.46 -19.85
C VAL A 26 -17.74 7.96 -20.90
N THR A 27 -17.40 7.85 -22.19
CA THR A 27 -18.33 8.22 -23.24
C THR A 27 -19.41 7.16 -23.39
N ARG A 28 -20.62 7.61 -23.75
CA ARG A 28 -21.73 6.70 -24.06
C ARG A 28 -21.42 5.82 -25.27
N ASP A 29 -20.77 6.38 -26.27
CA ASP A 29 -20.34 5.64 -27.46
C ASP A 29 -19.40 4.48 -27.08
N ALA A 30 -18.43 4.70 -26.17
CA ALA A 30 -17.53 3.64 -25.72
C ALA A 30 -18.29 2.48 -25.02
N VAL A 31 -19.35 2.80 -24.26
CA VAL A 31 -20.21 1.79 -23.62
C VAL A 31 -21.05 1.05 -24.67
N ASP A 32 -21.72 1.78 -25.56
CA ASP A 32 -22.62 1.20 -26.57
C ASP A 32 -21.84 0.36 -27.61
N ASP A 33 -20.60 0.73 -27.91
CA ASP A 33 -19.73 0.01 -28.85
C ASP A 33 -19.41 -1.40 -28.37
N VAL A 34 -19.41 -1.66 -27.05
CA VAL A 34 -19.25 -3.01 -26.51
C VAL A 34 -20.42 -3.91 -26.90
N GLU A 35 -21.65 -3.39 -26.90
CA GLU A 35 -22.83 -4.14 -27.35
C GLU A 35 -22.75 -4.45 -28.86
N ARG A 36 -22.08 -3.58 -29.62
CA ARG A 36 -21.79 -3.77 -31.06
C ARG A 36 -20.59 -4.70 -31.32
N GLY A 37 -19.90 -5.17 -30.28
CA GLY A 37 -18.78 -6.11 -30.37
C GLY A 37 -17.39 -5.47 -30.40
N ALA A 38 -17.27 -4.18 -30.10
CA ALA A 38 -15.96 -3.54 -29.92
C ALA A 38 -15.20 -4.15 -28.74
N GLN A 39 -13.89 -4.28 -28.88
CA GLN A 39 -12.99 -4.84 -27.85
C GLN A 39 -11.94 -3.83 -27.38
N ASP A 40 -12.01 -2.61 -27.91
CA ASP A 40 -11.02 -1.54 -27.78
C ASP A 40 -11.64 -0.19 -27.40
N SER A 41 -12.87 -0.20 -26.84
CA SER A 41 -13.50 0.99 -26.28
C SER A 41 -12.58 1.71 -25.28
N ASP A 42 -12.63 3.04 -25.27
CA ASP A 42 -11.74 3.84 -24.44
C ASP A 42 -12.12 3.80 -22.94
N TRP A 43 -11.42 2.95 -22.20
CA TRP A 43 -11.53 2.83 -20.74
C TRP A 43 -10.37 3.51 -20.01
N GLN A 44 -9.60 4.38 -20.67
CA GLN A 44 -8.48 5.06 -20.04
C GLN A 44 -8.90 5.87 -18.79
N PRO A 45 -10.06 6.56 -18.77
CA PRO A 45 -10.55 7.22 -17.54
C PRO A 45 -10.75 6.26 -16.37
N VAL A 46 -11.23 5.04 -16.64
CA VAL A 46 -11.42 3.99 -15.62
C VAL A 46 -10.07 3.54 -15.05
N LYS A 47 -9.07 3.34 -15.92
CA LYS A 47 -7.72 2.91 -15.53
C LYS A 47 -7.02 3.95 -14.68
N ASP A 48 -7.16 5.23 -15.04
CA ASP A 48 -6.55 6.33 -14.28
C ASP A 48 -7.22 6.51 -12.91
N ALA A 49 -8.55 6.37 -12.84
CA ALA A 49 -9.28 6.40 -11.58
C ALA A 49 -8.93 5.21 -10.67
N ALA A 50 -8.79 4.01 -11.24
CA ALA A 50 -8.34 2.82 -10.51
C ALA A 50 -6.92 2.99 -9.95
N ARG A 51 -5.99 3.55 -10.75
CA ARG A 51 -4.62 3.85 -10.31
C ARG A 51 -4.63 4.86 -9.16
N ALA A 52 -5.42 5.94 -9.27
CA ALA A 52 -5.53 6.94 -8.23
C ALA A 52 -6.06 6.34 -6.92
N MET A 53 -7.07 5.46 -7.00
CA MET A 53 -7.59 4.75 -5.83
C MET A 53 -6.55 3.82 -5.20
N ALA A 54 -5.86 3.01 -6.00
CA ALA A 54 -4.82 2.10 -5.51
C ALA A 54 -3.69 2.87 -4.81
N PHE A 55 -3.24 3.98 -5.40
CA PHE A 55 -2.16 4.79 -4.82
C PHE A 55 -2.59 5.47 -3.52
N ALA A 56 -3.85 5.89 -3.41
CA ALA A 56 -4.39 6.46 -2.19
C ALA A 56 -4.42 5.42 -1.05
N GLU A 57 -4.81 4.18 -1.34
CA GLU A 57 -4.84 3.08 -0.38
C GLU A 57 -3.42 2.70 0.08
N ASP A 58 -2.50 2.45 -0.84
CA ASP A 58 -1.11 2.13 -0.52
C ASP A 58 -0.47 3.22 0.35
N ARG A 59 -0.63 4.49 -0.02
CA ARG A 59 -0.10 5.60 0.77
C ARG A 59 -0.72 5.66 2.16
N ALA A 60 -2.02 5.41 2.30
CA ALA A 60 -2.68 5.36 3.60
C ALA A 60 -2.12 4.23 4.50
N VAL A 61 -1.80 3.07 3.92
CA VAL A 61 -1.24 1.91 4.64
C VAL A 61 0.23 2.14 5.03
N PHE A 62 1.06 2.55 4.07
CA PHE A 62 2.51 2.61 4.26
C PHE A 62 2.99 3.94 4.85
N GLU A 63 2.48 5.06 4.35
CA GLU A 63 2.90 6.41 4.77
C GLU A 63 1.96 7.01 5.83
N GLY A 64 0.70 6.56 5.85
CA GLY A 64 -0.33 7.03 6.76
C GLY A 64 -1.25 8.07 6.15
N TYR A 65 -2.35 8.33 6.84
CA TYR A 65 -3.31 9.35 6.47
C TYR A 65 -3.83 10.08 7.71
N ALA A 66 -3.11 11.14 8.10
CA ALA A 66 -3.34 11.85 9.35
C ALA A 66 -4.77 12.42 9.49
N ALA A 67 -5.38 12.89 8.41
CA ALA A 67 -6.75 13.42 8.44
C ALA A 67 -7.80 12.34 8.73
N ALA A 68 -7.50 11.08 8.40
CA ALA A 68 -8.33 9.92 8.75
C ALA A 68 -7.89 9.25 10.07
N GLY A 69 -6.88 9.78 10.76
CA GLY A 69 -6.31 9.19 11.96
C GLY A 69 -5.60 7.85 11.71
N ILE A 70 -5.14 7.59 10.48
CA ILE A 70 -4.41 6.37 10.13
C ILE A 70 -2.92 6.65 10.27
N ASP A 71 -2.26 5.93 11.17
CA ASP A 71 -0.80 5.93 11.27
C ASP A 71 -0.23 4.80 10.41
N GLY A 72 0.44 5.15 9.32
CA GLY A 72 1.03 4.17 8.41
C GLY A 72 2.27 3.49 8.96
N LEU A 73 2.72 2.45 8.27
CA LEU A 73 3.87 1.63 8.67
C LEU A 73 5.15 2.43 8.90
N ARG A 74 5.44 3.44 8.05
CA ARG A 74 6.65 4.26 8.18
C ARG A 74 6.68 5.07 9.47
N ARG A 75 5.51 5.52 9.93
CA ARG A 75 5.39 6.28 11.19
C ARG A 75 5.35 5.35 12.40
N ARG A 76 4.79 4.16 12.25
CA ARG A 76 4.56 3.21 13.34
C ARG A 76 5.74 2.29 13.63
N THR A 77 6.64 2.08 12.68
CA THR A 77 7.80 1.21 12.91
C THR A 77 8.60 1.65 14.14
N SER A 78 8.87 0.71 15.04
CA SER A 78 9.77 0.91 16.18
C SER A 78 11.24 0.63 15.84
N ASN A 79 11.47 0.05 14.65
CA ASN A 79 12.81 -0.28 14.17
C ASN A 79 13.48 0.94 13.53
N PRO A 80 14.82 1.02 13.56
CA PRO A 80 15.55 2.04 12.81
C PRO A 80 15.24 1.97 11.32
N VAL A 81 14.99 3.13 10.70
CA VAL A 81 14.86 3.25 9.25
C VAL A 81 16.21 2.93 8.62
N VAL A 82 16.22 2.03 7.63
CA VAL A 82 17.42 1.66 6.89
C VAL A 82 17.45 2.45 5.58
N SER A 83 18.56 3.11 5.27
CA SER A 83 18.73 3.78 3.98
C SER A 83 19.14 2.76 2.93
N LEU A 84 18.46 2.77 1.78
CA LEU A 84 18.90 2.09 0.59
C LEU A 84 20.13 2.82 0.04
N PRO A 85 21.22 2.10 -0.27
CA PRO A 85 22.39 2.72 -0.86
C PRO A 85 22.09 3.24 -2.27
N ALA A 86 22.89 4.18 -2.76
CA ALA A 86 22.73 4.68 -4.14
C ALA A 86 23.10 3.60 -5.19
N GLU A 87 23.97 2.66 -4.83
CA GLU A 87 24.39 1.54 -5.68
C GLU A 87 23.48 0.33 -5.46
N PRO A 88 22.70 -0.10 -6.47
CA PRO A 88 21.77 -1.22 -6.33
C PRO A 88 22.43 -2.56 -5.99
N ARG A 89 23.72 -2.73 -6.30
CA ARG A 89 24.49 -3.94 -5.91
C ARG A 89 24.60 -4.12 -4.41
N ASP A 90 24.49 -3.03 -3.64
CA ASP A 90 24.60 -3.03 -2.18
C ASP A 90 23.22 -3.21 -1.48
N TYR A 91 22.12 -3.32 -2.25
CA TYR A 91 20.78 -3.55 -1.69
C TYR A 91 20.67 -4.84 -0.85
N PRO A 92 21.25 -5.99 -1.27
CA PRO A 92 21.21 -7.22 -0.49
C PRO A 92 21.76 -7.04 0.93
N ASP A 93 22.79 -6.21 1.10
CA ASP A 93 23.37 -5.94 2.42
C ASP A 93 22.43 -5.11 3.29
N ALA A 94 21.81 -4.05 2.72
CA ALA A 94 20.81 -3.25 3.43
C ALA A 94 19.58 -4.09 3.84
N VAL A 95 19.11 -4.97 2.96
CA VAL A 95 17.99 -5.89 3.22
C VAL A 95 18.36 -6.94 4.26
N SER A 96 19.59 -7.48 4.22
CA SER A 96 20.11 -8.42 5.23
C SER A 96 20.20 -7.78 6.62
N HIS A 97 20.60 -6.51 6.68
CA HIS A 97 20.59 -5.74 7.92
C HIS A 97 19.16 -5.56 8.44
N ALA A 98 18.21 -5.12 7.60
CA ALA A 98 16.80 -4.99 7.98
C ALA A 98 16.19 -6.32 8.47
N LEU A 99 16.52 -7.44 7.80
CA LEU A 99 16.11 -8.78 8.20
C LEU A 99 16.67 -9.17 9.58
N THR A 100 17.92 -8.81 9.83
CA THR A 100 18.56 -9.02 11.14
C THR A 100 17.87 -8.19 12.22
N THR A 101 17.48 -6.95 11.92
CA THR A 101 16.70 -6.10 12.84
C THR A 101 15.38 -6.78 13.24
N LEU A 102 14.61 -7.31 12.28
CA LEU A 102 13.37 -8.04 12.57
C LEU A 102 13.62 -9.28 13.44
N ARG A 103 14.66 -10.07 13.12
CA ARG A 103 15.02 -11.27 13.89
C ARG A 103 15.44 -10.95 15.32
N LEU A 104 16.22 -9.88 15.53
CA LEU A 104 16.63 -9.43 16.86
C LEU A 104 15.46 -8.88 17.68
N ALA A 105 14.43 -8.34 17.02
CA ALA A 105 13.17 -7.96 17.65
C ALA A 105 12.25 -9.17 17.97
N GLY A 106 12.68 -10.40 17.66
CA GLY A 106 11.88 -11.61 17.89
C GLY A 106 10.72 -11.79 16.90
N VAL A 107 10.75 -11.08 15.77
CA VAL A 107 9.74 -11.19 14.72
C VAL A 107 10.12 -12.30 13.77
N ALA A 108 9.29 -13.34 13.72
CA ALA A 108 9.43 -14.44 12.78
C ALA A 108 8.91 -14.07 11.39
N GLY A 109 9.39 -14.77 10.36
CA GLY A 109 8.88 -14.66 9.00
C GLY A 109 7.54 -15.41 8.80
N PRO A 110 7.07 -15.55 7.55
CA PRO A 110 7.78 -15.19 6.32
C PRO A 110 8.01 -13.68 6.16
N TYR A 111 9.03 -13.28 5.41
CA TYR A 111 9.37 -11.88 5.16
C TYR A 111 9.11 -11.49 3.71
N ALA A 112 8.46 -10.35 3.50
CA ALA A 112 8.21 -9.77 2.20
C ALA A 112 8.94 -8.43 2.07
N LEU A 113 9.65 -8.25 0.94
CA LEU A 113 10.26 -6.98 0.57
C LEU A 113 9.34 -6.27 -0.41
N VAL A 114 8.91 -5.07 -0.04
CA VAL A 114 8.07 -4.19 -0.85
C VAL A 114 8.92 -3.02 -1.31
N LEU A 115 8.99 -2.75 -2.62
CA LEU A 115 9.81 -1.69 -3.18
C LEU A 115 8.96 -0.73 -4.02
N GLY A 116 9.26 0.56 -3.85
CA GLY A 116 8.83 1.65 -4.72
C GLY A 116 9.31 1.49 -6.17
N ALA A 117 8.79 2.34 -7.06
CA ALA A 117 9.03 2.21 -8.49
C ALA A 117 10.52 2.25 -8.87
N ASP A 118 11.26 3.22 -8.34
CA ASP A 118 12.68 3.42 -8.62
C ASP A 118 13.55 2.27 -8.08
N PRO A 119 13.51 1.92 -6.77
CA PRO A 119 14.33 0.83 -6.25
C PRO A 119 13.97 -0.54 -6.85
N TYR A 120 12.69 -0.77 -7.17
CA TYR A 120 12.31 -2.02 -7.83
C TYR A 120 12.87 -2.11 -9.26
N THR A 121 12.80 -1.03 -10.03
CA THR A 121 13.40 -0.96 -11.38
C THR A 121 14.91 -1.20 -11.29
N ALA A 122 15.59 -0.50 -10.36
CA ALA A 122 17.03 -0.64 -10.15
C ALA A 122 17.45 -2.08 -9.81
N VAL A 123 16.68 -2.78 -8.98
CA VAL A 123 16.91 -4.20 -8.63
C VAL A 123 16.78 -5.14 -9.83
N ASN A 124 15.84 -4.86 -10.74
CA ASN A 124 15.60 -5.71 -11.90
C ASN A 124 16.58 -5.45 -13.05
N GLU A 125 17.05 -4.21 -13.20
CA GLU A 125 18.00 -3.84 -14.25
C GLU A 125 19.46 -4.10 -13.87
N THR A 126 19.76 -4.25 -12.57
CA THR A 126 21.13 -4.44 -12.09
C THR A 126 21.51 -5.92 -11.93
N SER A 127 22.72 -6.24 -12.39
CA SER A 127 23.41 -7.48 -12.08
C SER A 127 24.77 -7.20 -11.44
N ASP A 128 25.18 -8.08 -10.54
CA ASP A 128 26.51 -8.07 -9.95
C ASP A 128 27.31 -9.27 -10.49
N HIS A 129 28.39 -8.98 -11.23
CA HIS A 129 29.20 -9.99 -11.92
C HIS A 129 28.38 -11.02 -12.74
N GLY A 130 27.27 -10.59 -13.35
CA GLY A 130 26.37 -11.43 -14.14
C GLY A 130 25.27 -12.14 -13.34
N TYR A 131 25.23 -11.96 -12.02
CA TYR A 131 24.18 -12.49 -11.15
C TYR A 131 23.11 -11.43 -10.87
N PRO A 132 21.83 -11.64 -11.23
CA PRO A 132 20.77 -10.64 -11.04
C PRO A 132 20.52 -10.32 -9.56
N ILE A 133 20.44 -9.03 -9.21
CA ILE A 133 20.18 -8.60 -7.82
C ILE A 133 18.82 -9.08 -7.34
N ALA A 134 17.78 -9.02 -8.18
CA ALA A 134 16.47 -9.58 -7.88
C ALA A 134 16.52 -11.04 -7.42
N ALA A 135 17.37 -11.86 -8.06
CA ALA A 135 17.55 -13.26 -7.70
C ALA A 135 18.38 -13.43 -6.42
N HIS A 136 19.25 -12.48 -6.06
CA HIS A 136 19.94 -12.48 -4.77
C HIS A 136 18.94 -12.21 -3.64
N LEU A 137 18.16 -11.14 -3.76
CA LEU A 137 17.14 -10.76 -2.78
C LEU A 137 16.11 -11.87 -2.58
N SER A 138 15.66 -12.51 -3.66
CA SER A 138 14.69 -13.61 -3.59
C SER A 138 15.21 -14.86 -2.86
N ARG A 139 16.53 -15.01 -2.69
CA ARG A 139 17.13 -16.10 -1.89
C ARG A 139 17.30 -15.73 -0.43
N LEU A 140 17.46 -14.44 -0.13
CA LEU A 140 17.54 -13.93 1.25
C LEU A 140 16.16 -13.94 1.93
N LEU A 141 15.11 -13.84 1.12
CA LEU A 141 13.71 -13.69 1.54
C LEU A 141 12.88 -14.90 1.14
N ASP A 142 11.64 -14.94 1.63
CA ASP A 142 10.69 -16.02 1.35
C ASP A 142 9.95 -15.84 0.00
N GLY A 143 10.41 -14.91 -0.85
CA GLY A 143 9.82 -14.61 -2.16
C GLY A 143 10.51 -13.45 -2.89
N PRO A 144 10.10 -13.15 -4.14
CA PRO A 144 10.60 -12.02 -4.89
C PRO A 144 10.13 -10.68 -4.31
N PRO A 145 10.85 -9.57 -4.59
CA PRO A 145 10.38 -8.24 -4.22
C PRO A 145 8.98 -7.96 -4.83
N ILE A 146 8.14 -7.26 -4.08
CA ILE A 146 6.79 -6.83 -4.47
C ILE A 146 6.87 -5.41 -5.04
N TRP A 147 6.25 -5.20 -6.19
CA TRP A 147 6.14 -3.90 -6.86
C TRP A 147 5.06 -3.04 -6.18
N ALA A 148 5.45 -1.92 -5.58
CA ALA A 148 4.55 -0.97 -4.94
C ALA A 148 4.84 0.46 -5.43
N PRO A 149 4.36 0.82 -6.63
CA PRO A 149 4.75 2.05 -7.32
C PRO A 149 4.24 3.33 -6.64
N ALA A 150 3.33 3.22 -5.69
CA ALA A 150 2.80 4.34 -4.92
C ALA A 150 3.79 4.84 -3.84
N LEU A 151 4.84 4.07 -3.56
CA LEU A 151 5.77 4.26 -2.44
C LEU A 151 7.12 4.81 -2.89
N ASP A 152 7.75 5.56 -1.98
CA ASP A 152 9.15 5.97 -2.07
C ASP A 152 10.01 5.04 -1.21
N GLY A 153 11.16 4.60 -1.72
CA GLY A 153 12.00 3.61 -1.04
C GLY A 153 11.34 2.23 -0.95
N GLY A 154 11.17 1.69 0.24
CA GLY A 154 10.55 0.37 0.42
C GLY A 154 10.30 -0.02 1.87
N PHE A 155 9.88 -1.26 2.07
CA PHE A 155 9.61 -1.84 3.39
C PHE A 155 10.00 -3.31 3.40
N LEU A 156 10.58 -3.75 4.50
CA LEU A 156 10.68 -5.17 4.83
C LEU A 156 9.67 -5.49 5.92
N VAL A 157 8.70 -6.35 5.63
CA VAL A 157 7.59 -6.68 6.53
C VAL A 157 7.57 -8.17 6.85
N SER A 158 7.19 -8.52 8.07
CA SER A 158 6.77 -9.90 8.36
C SER A 158 5.33 -10.12 7.91
N THR A 159 5.08 -11.28 7.31
CA THR A 159 3.76 -11.75 6.88
C THR A 159 3.26 -12.94 7.71
N ARG A 160 3.76 -13.09 8.95
CA ARG A 160 3.31 -14.12 9.91
C ARG A 160 1.84 -13.99 10.32
N GLY A 161 1.25 -12.81 10.12
CA GLY A 161 -0.17 -12.52 10.34
C GLY A 161 -0.47 -11.92 11.72
N GLY A 162 -1.52 -11.08 11.76
CA GLY A 162 -2.00 -10.43 12.99
C GLY A 162 -1.30 -9.11 13.37
N ASP A 163 -0.17 -8.79 12.73
CA ASP A 163 0.60 -7.57 13.01
C ASP A 163 0.00 -6.31 12.35
N PHE A 164 -0.58 -6.48 11.16
CA PHE A 164 -1.15 -5.41 10.34
C PHE A 164 -2.55 -5.79 9.91
N GLU A 165 -3.46 -4.82 9.94
CA GLU A 165 -4.86 -5.08 9.66
C GLU A 165 -5.49 -3.99 8.80
N LEU A 166 -5.89 -4.37 7.59
CA LEU A 166 -6.76 -3.58 6.74
C LEU A 166 -8.21 -3.97 7.01
N ARG A 167 -8.98 -3.04 7.60
CA ARG A 167 -10.41 -3.22 7.85
C ARG A 167 -11.20 -2.61 6.71
N LEU A 168 -11.92 -3.44 5.97
CA LEU A 168 -12.84 -3.02 4.92
C LEU A 168 -14.26 -2.96 5.48
N GLY A 169 -14.91 -1.79 5.36
CA GLY A 169 -16.35 -1.63 5.53
C GLY A 169 -17.07 -1.93 4.22
N GLN A 170 -16.60 -1.34 3.13
CA GLN A 170 -17.00 -1.67 1.78
C GLN A 170 -15.74 -1.81 0.92
N ASP A 171 -15.61 -2.95 0.26
CA ASP A 171 -14.56 -3.17 -0.74
C ASP A 171 -14.79 -2.30 -1.99
N LEU A 172 -13.77 -2.22 -2.85
CA LEU A 172 -13.78 -1.40 -4.05
C LEU A 172 -15.00 -1.70 -4.94
N ALA A 173 -15.80 -0.67 -5.17
CA ALA A 173 -16.99 -0.75 -6.01
C ALA A 173 -17.07 0.41 -7.00
N ILE A 174 -17.71 0.17 -8.14
CA ILE A 174 -18.06 1.21 -9.11
C ILE A 174 -19.51 1.63 -8.86
N GLY A 175 -19.74 2.92 -8.71
CA GLY A 175 -21.06 3.52 -8.60
C GLY A 175 -21.37 4.47 -9.76
N TYR A 176 -22.66 4.72 -9.96
CA TYR A 176 -23.19 5.67 -10.93
C TYR A 176 -23.56 7.00 -10.25
N THR A 177 -23.22 8.11 -10.89
CA THR A 177 -23.61 9.46 -10.44
C THR A 177 -24.72 10.01 -11.33
N ALA A 178 -24.42 10.21 -12.61
CA ALA A 178 -25.27 10.88 -13.59
C ALA A 178 -24.83 10.52 -15.01
N HIS A 179 -25.60 10.93 -16.02
CA HIS A 179 -25.17 10.91 -17.42
C HIS A 179 -25.89 12.00 -18.21
N ASP A 180 -25.33 12.38 -19.35
CA ASP A 180 -25.95 13.27 -20.33
C ASP A 180 -26.02 12.63 -21.73
N ALA A 181 -26.09 13.46 -22.77
CA ALA A 181 -26.15 12.98 -24.15
C ALA A 181 -24.85 12.31 -24.63
N GLN A 182 -23.70 12.59 -24.00
CA GLN A 182 -22.37 12.20 -24.45
C GLN A 182 -21.60 11.38 -23.42
N VAL A 183 -21.74 11.68 -22.13
CA VAL A 183 -20.91 11.10 -21.06
C VAL A 183 -21.74 10.45 -19.95
N ILE A 184 -21.14 9.46 -19.29
CA ILE A 184 -21.65 8.81 -18.08
C ILE A 184 -20.64 9.07 -16.96
N GLU A 185 -21.12 9.72 -15.90
CA GLU A 185 -20.35 9.98 -14.68
C GLU A 185 -20.45 8.78 -13.73
N LEU A 186 -19.32 8.14 -13.48
CA LEU A 186 -19.16 7.01 -12.57
C LEU A 186 -18.17 7.38 -11.46
N TYR A 187 -17.98 6.47 -10.50
CA TYR A 187 -16.94 6.63 -9.48
C TYR A 187 -16.50 5.28 -8.93
N PHE A 188 -15.23 5.20 -8.52
CA PHE A 188 -14.80 4.18 -7.56
C PHE A 188 -15.11 4.65 -6.14
N ARG A 189 -15.59 3.75 -5.29
CA ARG A 189 -15.75 3.98 -3.85
C ARG A 189 -15.25 2.79 -3.06
N GLN A 190 -14.60 3.07 -1.94
CA GLN A 190 -14.33 2.10 -0.89
C GLN A 190 -14.40 2.75 0.49
N THR A 191 -14.60 1.94 1.52
CA THR A 191 -14.63 2.40 2.91
C THR A 191 -13.70 1.52 3.72
N LEU A 192 -12.63 2.08 4.28
CA LEU A 192 -11.58 1.31 4.96
C LEU A 192 -10.98 2.03 6.17
N THR A 193 -10.21 1.32 6.97
CA THR A 193 -9.16 1.89 7.83
C THR A 193 -8.02 0.89 7.96
N PHE A 194 -6.84 1.36 8.34
CA PHE A 194 -5.68 0.53 8.59
C PHE A 194 -5.24 0.62 10.06
N LEU A 195 -4.84 -0.52 10.64
CA LEU A 195 -4.32 -0.61 11.99
C LEU A 195 -2.98 -1.34 12.00
N VAL A 196 -2.05 -0.81 12.78
CA VAL A 196 -0.79 -1.46 13.12
C VAL A 196 -0.88 -1.93 14.56
N HIS A 197 -0.81 -3.24 14.78
CA HIS A 197 -0.85 -3.87 16.09
C HIS A 197 0.56 -4.15 16.63
N THR A 198 1.52 -4.35 15.74
CA THR A 198 2.92 -4.67 16.09
C THR A 198 3.87 -3.73 15.36
N ASP A 199 4.46 -2.80 16.11
CA ASP A 199 5.33 -1.75 15.58
C ASP A 199 6.70 -2.31 15.13
N GLU A 200 7.17 -3.40 15.75
CA GLU A 200 8.44 -4.04 15.43
C GLU A 200 8.39 -4.98 14.21
N ALA A 201 7.20 -5.27 13.66
CA ALA A 201 7.03 -6.25 12.57
C ALA A 201 7.35 -5.71 11.17
N VAL A 202 7.86 -4.47 11.09
CA VAL A 202 8.22 -3.79 9.84
C VAL A 202 9.51 -2.98 10.03
N VAL A 203 10.34 -2.95 8.99
CA VAL A 203 11.47 -2.02 8.84
C VAL A 203 11.22 -1.16 7.62
N ALA A 204 11.21 0.15 7.78
CA ALA A 204 11.12 1.08 6.66
C ALA A 204 12.48 1.24 5.98
N LEU A 205 12.46 1.27 4.64
CA LEU A 205 13.61 1.51 3.79
C LEU A 205 13.44 2.89 3.14
N ALA A 206 14.42 3.77 3.33
CA ALA A 206 14.43 5.10 2.71
C ALA A 206 15.29 5.07 1.46
N SER A 207 14.77 5.58 0.33
CA SER A 207 15.56 5.86 -0.89
C SER A 207 16.40 7.12 -0.72
#